data_AF-A0A3B8QLZ1-F1
#
_entry.id   AF-A0A3B8QLZ1-F1
#
_cell.length_a   1.000
_cell.length_b   1.000
_cell.length_c   1.000
_cell.angle_alpha   90.00
_cell.angle_beta   90.00
_cell.angle_gamma   90.00
#
_symmetry.space_group_name_H-M   'P 1'
#
loop_
_entity.id
_entity.type
_entity.pdbx_description
1 polymer ?
#
loop_
_entity_poly.entity_id
_entity_poly.type
_entity_poly.pdbx_seq_one_letter_code
_entity_poly.pdbx_strand_id
1 'polypeptide(L)'
;MSNAELKATKETGLLRGGRSEDNFFTNNASLDAKRAQQRLGLDGPLRDSRVEFQIKNDIQVSGPRSAAPGRTGTSGGGREFSTNGRTEIEILRVDPLRK
;
A
#
# COMPACT_ATOMS: atom_id res chain seq x y z
N MET A 1 -2.07 -4.50 -2.57
CA MET A 1 -1.87 -4.00 -3.94
C MET A 1 -2.71 -4.85 -4.92
N SER A 2 -3.19 -4.28 -6.03
CA SER A 2 -3.80 -5.09 -7.11
C SER A 2 -2.73 -5.81 -7.95
N ASN A 3 -3.11 -6.85 -8.70
CA ASN A 3 -2.16 -7.54 -9.59
C ASN A 3 -1.52 -6.60 -10.64
N ALA A 4 -2.29 -5.66 -11.18
CA ALA A 4 -1.79 -4.68 -12.15
C ALA A 4 -0.77 -3.73 -11.53
N GLU A 5 -1.06 -3.18 -10.35
CA GLU A 5 -0.11 -2.33 -9.62
C GLU A 5 1.15 -3.11 -9.21
N LEU A 6 1.02 -4.39 -8.83
CA LEU A 6 2.17 -5.23 -8.49
C LEU A 6 3.07 -5.48 -9.71
N LYS A 7 2.47 -5.75 -10.87
CA LYS A 7 3.22 -5.89 -12.13
C LYS A 7 4.00 -4.61 -12.44
N ALA A 8 3.35 -3.45 -12.40
CA ALA A 8 4.01 -2.16 -12.64
C ALA A 8 5.13 -1.87 -11.62
N THR A 9 4.92 -2.23 -10.35
CA THR A 9 5.94 -2.09 -9.29
C THR A 9 7.16 -2.98 -9.59
N LYS A 10 6.96 -4.22 -10.02
CA LYS A 10 8.05 -5.13 -10.40
C LYS A 10 8.83 -4.65 -11.62
N GLU A 11 8.14 -4.06 -12.60
CA GLU A 11 8.77 -3.55 -13.84
C GLU A 11 9.57 -2.28 -13.61
N THR A 12 9.10 -1.40 -12.72
CA THR A 12 9.70 -0.07 -12.51
C THR A 12 10.66 0.00 -11.32
N GLY A 13 10.56 -0.92 -10.36
CA GLY A 13 11.23 -0.78 -9.06
C GLY A 13 10.65 0.34 -8.20
N LEU A 14 9.51 0.92 -8.58
CA LEU A 14 8.87 2.03 -7.89
C LEU A 14 7.56 1.58 -7.24
N LEU A 15 7.31 2.04 -6.02
CA LEU A 15 6.07 1.76 -5.31
C LEU A 15 4.86 2.21 -6.16
N ARG A 16 3.90 1.30 -6.34
CA ARG A 16 2.68 1.49 -7.15
C ARG A 16 2.96 1.91 -8.61
N GLY A 17 4.09 1.49 -9.17
CA GLY A 17 4.47 1.83 -10.55
C GLY A 17 4.91 3.28 -10.73
N GLY A 18 5.32 3.97 -9.65
CA GLY A 18 5.95 5.28 -9.75
C GLY A 18 5.00 6.46 -9.94
N ARG A 19 3.76 6.34 -9.46
CA ARG A 19 2.84 7.49 -9.40
C ARG A 19 3.50 8.63 -8.62
N SER A 20 3.39 9.86 -9.14
CA SER A 20 3.96 11.07 -8.55
C SER A 20 3.20 11.59 -7.33
N GLU A 21 2.03 11.02 -7.07
CA GLU A 21 1.19 11.35 -5.92
C GLU A 21 1.73 10.73 -4.62
N ASP A 22 1.04 10.99 -3.53
CA ASP A 22 1.32 10.35 -2.25
C ASP A 22 1.17 8.83 -2.35
N ASN A 23 2.18 8.12 -1.87
CA ASN A 23 2.14 6.68 -1.71
C ASN A 23 1.80 6.35 -0.26
N PHE A 24 0.77 5.55 -0.04
CA PHE A 24 0.32 5.13 1.29
C PHE A 24 0.62 3.65 1.51
N PHE A 25 1.17 3.32 2.69
CA PHE A 25 1.53 1.96 3.06
C PHE A 25 1.46 1.73 4.57
N THR A 26 1.55 0.47 5.00
CA THR A 26 1.47 0.10 6.42
C THR A 26 2.48 -0.99 6.75
N ASN A 27 2.99 -0.97 7.98
CA ASN A 27 3.80 -2.07 8.53
C ASN A 27 2.96 -3.13 9.26
N ASN A 28 1.62 -3.02 9.22
CA ASN A 28 0.70 -3.97 9.84
C ASN A 28 -0.37 -4.45 8.84
N ALA A 29 0.08 -4.89 7.66
CA ALA A 29 -0.80 -5.34 6.60
C ALA A 29 -1.40 -6.74 6.88
N SER A 30 -2.72 -6.83 6.79
CA SER A 30 -3.51 -8.06 6.95
C SER A 30 -3.38 -8.98 5.73
N LEU A 31 -3.42 -10.30 5.94
CA LEU A 31 -3.54 -11.33 4.89
C LEU A 31 -5.01 -11.59 4.46
N ASP A 32 -5.96 -10.91 5.10
CA ASP A 32 -7.37 -10.87 4.69
C ASP A 32 -7.65 -9.56 3.96
N ALA A 33 -8.15 -9.67 2.72
CA ALA A 33 -8.36 -8.54 1.82
C ALA A 33 -9.44 -7.58 2.32
N LYS A 34 -10.54 -8.09 2.89
CA LYS A 34 -11.63 -7.26 3.42
C LYS A 34 -11.16 -6.51 4.67
N ARG A 35 -10.44 -7.19 5.55
CA ARG A 35 -9.85 -6.55 6.74
C ARG A 35 -8.83 -5.48 6.36
N ALA A 36 -7.99 -5.75 5.36
CA ALA A 36 -7.05 -4.77 4.85
C ALA A 36 -7.78 -3.57 4.25
N GLN A 37 -8.80 -3.80 3.43
CA GLN A 37 -9.63 -2.76 2.84
C GLN A 37 -10.27 -1.86 3.90
N GLN A 38 -10.91 -2.46 4.91
CA GLN A 38 -11.58 -1.73 5.98
C GLN A 38 -10.60 -0.88 6.78
N ARG A 39 -9.51 -1.48 7.29
CA ARG A 39 -8.55 -0.78 8.16
C ARG A 39 -7.75 0.30 7.45
N LEU A 40 -7.54 0.17 6.14
CA LEU A 40 -6.77 1.13 5.35
C LEU A 40 -7.65 2.10 4.56
N GLY A 41 -8.97 2.12 4.82
CA GLY A 41 -9.88 3.08 4.18
C GLY A 41 -9.90 2.98 2.65
N LEU A 42 -9.70 1.77 2.09
CA LEU A 42 -9.49 1.60 0.65
C LEU A 42 -10.83 1.49 -0.08
N ASP A 43 -11.06 2.42 -1.00
CA ASP A 43 -12.20 2.32 -1.92
C ASP A 43 -11.94 1.33 -3.07
N GLY A 44 -13.03 0.86 -3.68
CA GLY A 44 -13.02 0.03 -4.89
C GLY A 44 -12.81 -1.47 -4.64
N PRO A 45 -12.21 -2.22 -5.59
CA PRO A 45 -12.09 -3.67 -5.50
C PRO A 45 -11.10 -4.10 -4.41
N LEU A 46 -11.34 -5.29 -3.85
CA LEU A 46 -10.40 -5.92 -2.92
C LEU A 46 -9.01 -6.04 -3.53
N ARG A 47 -7.99 -5.81 -2.71
CA ARG A 47 -6.59 -5.96 -3.14
C ARG A 47 -6.24 -7.45 -3.23
N ASP A 48 -5.34 -7.79 -4.14
CA ASP A 48 -4.98 -9.18 -4.43
C ASP A 48 -3.79 -9.66 -3.60
N SER A 49 -2.85 -8.76 -3.25
CA SER A 49 -1.62 -9.16 -2.56
C SER A 49 -1.19 -8.18 -1.47
N ARG A 50 -0.60 -8.74 -0.41
CA ARG A 50 0.28 -8.03 0.52
C ARG A 50 1.68 -8.03 -0.08
N VAL A 51 2.32 -6.87 -0.08
CA VAL A 51 3.68 -6.71 -0.58
C VAL A 51 4.52 -6.17 0.57
N GLU A 52 5.53 -6.92 0.96
CA GLU A 52 6.57 -6.49 1.88
C GLU A 52 7.75 -5.97 1.05
N PHE A 53 8.27 -4.81 1.42
CA PHE A 53 9.30 -4.13 0.65
C PHE A 53 10.20 -3.28 1.54
N GLN A 54 11.37 -2.95 1.02
CA GLN A 54 12.30 -1.99 1.61
C GLN A 54 12.41 -0.77 0.69
N ILE A 55 12.35 0.44 1.26
CA ILE A 55 12.62 1.69 0.52
C ILE A 55 14.13 1.82 0.31
N LYS A 56 14.54 2.15 -0.93
CA LYS A 56 15.96 2.16 -1.35
C LYS A 56 16.51 3.56 -1.58
N ASN A 57 15.68 4.52 -1.96
CA ASN A 57 16.10 5.90 -2.14
C ASN A 57 15.94 6.72 -0.85
N ASP A 58 16.68 7.82 -0.76
CA ASP A 58 16.58 8.78 0.34
C ASP A 58 15.32 9.64 0.15
N ILE A 59 14.22 9.19 0.73
CA ILE A 59 12.91 9.85 0.66
C ILE A 59 12.29 9.93 2.06
N GLN A 60 11.71 11.09 2.37
CA GLN A 60 11.06 11.29 3.66
C GLN A 60 9.80 10.43 3.78
N VAL A 61 9.77 9.60 4.81
CA VAL A 61 8.57 8.85 5.21
C VAL A 61 7.84 9.62 6.31
N SER A 62 6.58 9.95 6.07
CA SER A 62 5.67 10.57 7.02
C SER A 62 4.85 9.53 7.77
N GLY A 63 4.54 9.79 9.04
CA GLY A 63 3.73 8.93 9.91
C GLY A 63 4.49 8.40 11.14
N PRO A 64 3.88 7.49 11.93
CA PRO A 64 2.58 6.87 11.69
C PRO A 64 1.42 7.83 11.91
N ARG A 65 0.35 7.67 11.11
CA ARG A 65 -0.95 8.32 11.32
C ARG A 65 -2.08 7.29 11.21
N SER A 66 -3.29 7.67 11.62
CA SER A 66 -4.49 6.88 11.36
C SER A 66 -4.89 7.03 9.89
N ALA A 67 -5.10 5.91 9.20
CA ALA A 67 -5.67 5.89 7.85
C ALA A 67 -7.04 6.56 7.86
N ALA A 68 -7.29 7.45 6.91
CA ALA A 68 -8.59 8.09 6.78
C ALA A 68 -9.66 7.05 6.39
N PRO A 69 -10.93 7.25 6.76
CA PRO A 69 -12.04 6.50 6.21
C PRO A 69 -12.10 6.66 4.68
N GLY A 70 -12.46 5.60 3.97
CA GLY A 70 -12.71 5.68 2.53
C GLY A 70 -14.06 6.32 2.22
N ARG A 71 -14.25 6.73 0.98
CA ARG A 71 -15.48 7.40 0.53
C ARG A 71 -16.67 6.45 0.47
N THR A 72 -16.42 5.15 0.31
CA THR A 72 -17.49 4.13 0.19
C THR A 72 -17.77 3.41 1.51
N GLY A 73 -17.54 4.07 2.66
CA GLY A 73 -17.90 3.55 3.98
C GLY A 73 -16.91 2.59 4.61
N THR A 74 -15.67 2.53 4.11
CA THR A 74 -14.59 1.80 4.80
C THR A 74 -14.10 2.61 5.99
N SER A 75 -13.91 1.94 7.14
CA SER A 75 -13.73 2.65 8.41
C SER A 75 -12.39 3.38 8.56
N GLY A 76 -11.32 2.90 7.91
CA GLY A 76 -9.97 3.39 8.15
C GLY A 76 -9.47 3.05 9.55
N GLY A 77 -8.70 3.95 10.15
CA GLY A 77 -8.19 3.83 11.53
C GLY A 77 -7.02 2.84 11.71
N GLY A 78 -6.60 2.16 10.66
CA GLY A 78 -5.34 1.42 10.63
C GLY A 78 -4.14 2.35 10.67
N ARG A 79 -2.98 1.83 11.04
CA ARG A 79 -1.72 2.58 11.00
C ARG A 79 -1.28 2.73 9.55
N GLU A 80 -0.96 3.95 9.14
CA GLU A 80 -0.49 4.27 7.80
C GLU A 80 0.74 5.18 7.85
N PHE A 81 1.60 5.00 6.85
CA PHE A 81 2.74 5.83 6.52
C PHE A 81 2.61 6.30 5.08
N SER A 82 3.30 7.38 4.75
CA SER A 82 3.32 7.87 3.38
C SER A 82 4.66 8.42 2.94
N THR A 83 4.87 8.43 1.64
CA THR A 83 5.94 9.17 0.97
C THR A 83 5.31 10.04 -0.11
N ASN A 84 5.93 11.19 -0.40
CA ASN A 84 5.50 12.07 -1.49
C ASN A 84 6.48 11.94 -2.66
N GLY A 85 5.99 11.50 -3.82
CA GLY A 85 6.81 11.32 -5.02
C GLY A 85 7.36 9.91 -5.23
N ARG A 86 8.35 9.81 -6.13
CA ARG A 86 8.90 8.53 -6.60
C ARG A 86 9.63 7.79 -5.47
N THR A 87 9.04 6.67 -5.07
CA THR A 87 9.57 5.84 -3.98
C THR A 87 10.16 4.57 -4.57
N GLU A 88 11.48 4.49 -4.60
CA GLU A 88 12.21 3.30 -5.06
C GLU A 88 12.15 2.23 -3.98
N ILE A 89 11.77 1.02 -4.38
CA ILE A 89 11.60 -0.09 -3.46
C ILE A 89 12.21 -1.38 -3.99
N GLU A 90 12.64 -2.21 -3.06
CA GLU A 90 12.97 -3.60 -3.27
C GLU A 90 11.86 -4.47 -2.67
N ILE A 91 11.23 -5.32 -3.49
CA ILE A 91 10.21 -6.24 -3.01
C ILE A 91 10.90 -7.39 -2.29
N LEU A 92 10.59 -7.55 -1.00
CA LEU A 92 11.11 -8.63 -0.16
C LEU A 92 10.21 -9.87 -0.23
N ARG A 93 8.89 -9.65 -0.23
CA ARG A 93 7.89 -10.72 -0.20
C ARG A 93 6.57 -10.31 -0.83
N VAL A 94 5.90 -11.26 -1.47
CA VAL A 94 4.53 -11.11 -1.96
C VAL A 94 3.70 -12.27 -1.45
N ASP A 95 2.61 -11.96 -0.76
CA ASP A 95 1.64 -12.97 -0.30
C ASP A 95 0.26 -12.67 -0.90
N PRO A 96 -0.44 -13.68 -1.46
CA PRO A 96 -1.83 -13.50 -1.89
C PRO A 96 -2.74 -13.25 -0.69
N LEU A 97 -3.72 -12.35 -0.86
CA LEU A 97 -4.73 -12.08 0.15
C LEU A 97 -5.91 -13.05 0.03
N ARG A 98 -6.42 -13.50 1.19
CA ARG A 98 -7.70 -14.24 1.28
C ARG A 98 -8.86 -13.27 1.03
N LYS A 99 -9.85 -13.69 0.26
CA LYS A 99 -11.00 -12.86 -0.17
C LYS A 99 -12.25 -13.11 0.68
#